data_AF-A0A819H271-F1
#
_entry.id   AF-A0A819H271-F1
#
_cell.length_a   1.000
_cell.length_b   1.000
_cell.length_c   1.000
_cell.angle_alpha   90.00
_cell.angle_beta   90.00
_cell.angle_gamma   90.00
#
_symmetry.space_group_name_H-M   'P 1'
#
loop_
_entity.id
_entity.type
_entity.pdbx_description
1 polymer ?
#
loop_
_entity_poly.entity_id
_entity_poly.type
_entity_poly.pdbx_seq_one_letter_code
_entity_poly.pdbx_strand_id
1 'polypeptide(L)'
;MITIWFLFYLLAICSEPCSNGGSCTGPNFCTCTSSWTGFQCETPSPIIYSQSFVASYISGASSQCTAWLTFQSQLVSRPYTSMTIKGTNNPTGITLTNSAYVLGLATALRTNTPYGPVFSDGYLWAVGLCGGFYELTTTGSVCQCNTGYTLRPCIGNGNWGAINGHACGASSQTMTVIFR
;
A
#
# COMPACT_ATOMS: atom_id res chain seq x y z
N MET A 1 -38.66 -33.28 -21.61
CA MET A 1 -38.85 -31.82 -21.81
C MET A 1 -38.03 -31.10 -20.76
N ILE A 2 -36.88 -30.56 -21.14
CA ILE A 2 -36.12 -29.63 -20.30
C ILE A 2 -36.84 -28.29 -20.47
N THR A 3 -37.41 -27.74 -19.39
CA THR A 3 -38.10 -26.46 -19.45
C THR A 3 -37.09 -25.38 -19.84
N ILE A 4 -37.40 -24.59 -20.87
CA ILE A 4 -36.60 -23.45 -21.37
C ILE A 4 -36.25 -22.45 -20.25
N TRP A 5 -36.97 -22.48 -19.13
CA TRP A 5 -36.68 -21.74 -17.90
C TRP A 5 -35.34 -22.10 -17.23
N PHE A 6 -34.80 -23.31 -17.42
CA PHE A 6 -33.50 -23.72 -16.86
C PHE A 6 -32.29 -23.19 -17.65
N LEU A 7 -32.46 -22.76 -18.92
CA LEU A 7 -31.34 -22.23 -19.73
C LEU A 7 -31.01 -20.76 -19.44
N PHE A 8 -31.92 -19.99 -18.87
CA PHE A 8 -31.68 -18.57 -18.54
C PHE A 8 -30.82 -18.37 -17.28
N TYR A 9 -30.71 -19.38 -16.41
CA TYR A 9 -29.93 -19.30 -15.17
C TYR A 9 -28.42 -19.59 -15.32
N LEU A 10 -27.99 -19.98 -16.53
CA LEU A 10 -26.59 -20.31 -16.86
C LEU A 10 -25.89 -19.21 -17.67
N LEU A 11 -26.61 -18.17 -18.09
CA LEU A 11 -26.02 -17.08 -18.85
C LEU A 11 -25.38 -16.09 -17.88
N ALA A 12 -24.10 -15.79 -18.12
CA ALA A 12 -23.36 -14.76 -17.41
C ALA A 12 -23.85 -13.36 -17.85
N ILE A 13 -25.08 -13.04 -17.45
CA ILE A 13 -25.75 -11.77 -17.73
C ILE A 13 -25.87 -11.02 -16.42
N CYS A 14 -25.48 -9.76 -16.45
CA CYS A 14 -25.59 -8.83 -15.34
C CYS A 14 -26.63 -7.78 -15.73
N SER A 15 -27.62 -7.55 -14.87
CA SER A 15 -28.63 -6.52 -15.09
C SER A 15 -28.02 -5.12 -15.11
N GLU A 16 -27.06 -4.90 -14.20
CA GLU A 16 -26.19 -3.73 -14.22
C GLU A 16 -24.82 -4.12 -14.79
N PRO A 17 -24.24 -3.31 -15.68
CA PRO A 17 -22.96 -3.62 -16.29
C PRO A 17 -21.83 -3.56 -15.25
N CYS A 18 -20.89 -4.50 -15.33
CA CYS A 18 -19.66 -4.44 -14.55
C CYS A 18 -18.84 -3.20 -14.94
N SER A 19 -18.37 -2.45 -13.95
CA SER A 19 -17.56 -1.25 -14.13
C SER A 19 -16.09 -1.60 -14.39
N ASN A 20 -15.32 -0.60 -14.84
CA ASN A 20 -13.85 -0.63 -14.89
C ASN A 20 -13.22 -1.86 -15.56
N GLY A 21 -13.87 -2.36 -16.62
CA GLY A 21 -13.39 -3.51 -17.39
C GLY A 21 -13.62 -4.87 -16.70
N GLY A 22 -14.48 -4.92 -15.67
CA GLY A 22 -14.98 -6.18 -15.14
C GLY A 22 -15.81 -6.95 -16.16
N SER A 23 -15.84 -8.27 -16.02
CA SER A 23 -16.60 -9.16 -16.89
C SER A 23 -17.71 -9.84 -16.10
N CYS A 24 -18.90 -9.91 -16.68
CA CYS A 24 -19.97 -10.72 -16.12
C CYS A 24 -19.63 -12.20 -16.33
N THR A 25 -19.48 -12.96 -15.25
CA THR A 25 -19.10 -14.39 -15.28
C THR A 25 -20.14 -15.29 -14.63
N GLY A 26 -21.20 -14.71 -14.08
CA GLY A 26 -22.41 -15.39 -13.61
C GLY A 26 -23.58 -14.41 -13.50
N PRO A 27 -24.81 -14.88 -13.22
CA PRO A 27 -25.97 -14.00 -13.06
C PRO A 27 -25.71 -12.92 -12.00
N ASN A 28 -25.64 -11.66 -12.42
CA ASN A 28 -25.28 -10.51 -11.58
C ASN A 28 -23.96 -10.70 -10.80
N PHE A 29 -22.99 -11.42 -11.36
CA PHE A 29 -21.70 -11.63 -10.74
C PHE A 29 -20.58 -11.13 -11.66
N CYS A 30 -19.88 -10.10 -11.18
CA CYS A 30 -18.75 -9.51 -11.88
C CYS A 30 -17.41 -10.09 -11.39
N THR A 31 -16.60 -10.57 -12.33
CA THR A 31 -15.17 -10.80 -12.10
C THR A 31 -14.40 -9.53 -12.45
N CYS A 32 -13.75 -8.94 -11.44
CA CYS A 32 -13.00 -7.70 -11.60
C CYS A 32 -11.59 -7.92 -12.13
N THR A 33 -11.05 -6.90 -12.80
CA THR A 33 -9.61 -6.83 -13.06
C THR A 33 -8.85 -6.66 -11.75
N SER A 34 -7.56 -6.99 -11.71
CA SER A 34 -6.75 -6.97 -10.48
C SER A 34 -6.72 -5.62 -9.74
N SER A 35 -6.98 -4.53 -10.45
CA SER A 35 -6.99 -3.16 -9.91
C SER A 35 -8.33 -2.74 -9.28
N TRP A 36 -9.38 -3.58 -9.37
CA TRP A 36 -10.73 -3.27 -8.93
C TRP A 36 -11.37 -4.40 -8.12
N THR A 37 -12.30 -4.01 -7.26
CA THR A 37 -13.09 -4.86 -6.37
C THR A 37 -14.47 -4.23 -6.18
N GLY A 38 -15.31 -4.83 -5.34
CA GLY A 38 -16.73 -4.49 -5.22
C GLY A 38 -17.60 -5.40 -6.08
N PHE A 39 -18.91 -5.31 -5.87
CA PHE A 39 -19.87 -6.19 -6.53
C PHE A 39 -19.96 -5.95 -8.03
N GLN A 40 -19.71 -4.71 -8.46
CA GLN A 40 -19.70 -4.27 -9.85
C GLN A 40 -18.31 -3.78 -10.28
N CYS A 41 -17.23 -4.10 -9.56
CA CYS A 41 -15.89 -3.60 -9.85
C CYS A 41 -15.75 -2.07 -9.79
N GLU A 42 -16.55 -1.44 -8.92
CA GLU A 42 -16.67 0.00 -8.73
C GLU A 42 -15.63 0.56 -7.74
N THR A 43 -15.01 -0.29 -6.92
CA THR A 43 -14.07 0.12 -5.88
C THR A 43 -12.64 -0.21 -6.29
N PRO A 44 -11.70 0.74 -6.26
CA PRO A 44 -10.30 0.44 -6.51
C PRO A 44 -9.71 -0.56 -5.49
N SER A 45 -9.03 -1.61 -5.95
CA SER A 45 -8.39 -2.61 -5.07
C SER A 45 -7.24 -2.00 -4.27
N PRO A 46 -7.05 -2.34 -2.98
CA PRO A 46 -5.94 -1.83 -2.19
C PRO A 46 -4.58 -2.24 -2.76
N ILE A 47 -3.60 -1.34 -2.69
CA ILE A 47 -2.19 -1.62 -3.01
C ILE A 47 -1.47 -1.89 -1.69
N ILE A 48 -0.88 -3.07 -1.54
CA ILE A 48 -0.36 -3.55 -0.25
C ILE A 48 1.10 -3.95 -0.39
N TYR A 49 1.94 -3.40 0.50
CA TYR A 49 3.26 -3.91 0.81
C TYR A 49 3.23 -4.56 2.18
N SER A 50 3.78 -5.76 2.33
CA SER A 50 3.95 -6.41 3.64
C SER A 50 5.16 -7.33 3.61
N GLN A 51 6.14 -7.09 4.47
CA GLN A 51 7.39 -7.85 4.50
C GLN A 51 7.94 -7.99 5.92
N SER A 52 8.61 -9.11 6.19
CA SER A 52 9.28 -9.38 7.45
C SER A 52 10.73 -8.93 7.40
N PHE A 53 11.13 -8.13 8.39
CA PHE A 53 12.48 -7.65 8.58
C PHE A 53 13.07 -8.33 9.81
N VAL A 54 14.31 -8.80 9.69
CA VAL A 54 15.04 -9.44 10.79
C VAL A 54 16.05 -8.44 11.33
N ALA A 55 16.20 -8.37 12.66
CA ALA A 55 17.20 -7.53 13.30
C ALA A 55 18.60 -7.83 12.71
N SER A 56 19.41 -6.78 12.52
CA SER A 56 20.74 -6.82 11.89
C SER A 56 20.79 -7.20 10.39
N TYR A 57 19.67 -7.54 9.76
CA TYR A 57 19.63 -7.85 8.33
C TYR A 57 19.82 -6.60 7.45
N ILE A 58 20.55 -6.74 6.35
CA ILE A 58 20.84 -5.67 5.38
C ILE A 58 19.81 -5.70 4.26
N SER A 59 19.01 -4.64 4.11
CA SER A 59 17.83 -4.68 3.24
C SER A 59 18.04 -4.26 1.78
N GLY A 60 19.21 -3.76 1.37
CA GLY A 60 19.40 -3.11 0.05
C GLY A 60 19.14 -3.99 -1.19
N ALA A 61 19.75 -5.17 -1.28
CA ALA A 61 19.54 -6.13 -2.38
C ALA A 61 18.63 -7.30 -1.97
N SER A 62 17.72 -7.02 -1.03
CA SER A 62 16.88 -8.04 -0.40
C SER A 62 15.56 -8.25 -1.13
N SER A 63 14.89 -9.37 -0.86
CA SER A 63 13.52 -9.61 -1.34
C SER A 63 12.55 -8.53 -0.82
N GLN A 64 12.80 -7.97 0.36
CA GLN A 64 12.01 -6.88 0.93
C GLN A 64 12.13 -5.60 0.09
N CYS A 65 13.32 -5.30 -0.43
CA CYS A 65 13.52 -4.19 -1.36
C CYS A 65 12.89 -4.47 -2.73
N THR A 66 13.07 -5.66 -3.31
CA THR A 66 12.42 -6.03 -4.58
C THR A 66 10.89 -5.92 -4.51
N ALA A 67 10.30 -6.38 -3.39
CA ALA A 67 8.87 -6.24 -3.13
C ALA A 67 8.46 -4.76 -2.96
N TRP A 68 9.32 -3.93 -2.37
CA TRP A 68 9.07 -2.49 -2.21
C TRP A 68 9.06 -1.76 -3.56
N LEU A 69 10.02 -2.05 -4.44
CA LEU A 69 10.07 -1.47 -5.79
C LEU A 69 8.85 -1.90 -6.63
N THR A 70 8.43 -3.16 -6.50
CA THR A 70 7.19 -3.65 -7.13
C THR A 70 5.96 -2.93 -6.58
N PHE A 71 5.89 -2.72 -5.27
CA PHE A 71 4.82 -1.95 -4.64
C PHE A 71 4.79 -0.49 -5.12
N GLN A 72 5.94 0.18 -5.17
CA GLN A 72 6.04 1.56 -5.64
C GLN A 72 5.55 1.73 -7.09
N SER A 73 5.85 0.77 -7.97
CA SER A 73 5.40 0.83 -9.37
C SER A 73 3.87 0.74 -9.53
N GLN A 74 3.18 0.16 -8.56
CA GLN A 74 1.71 0.06 -8.54
C GLN A 74 1.02 1.36 -8.08
N LEU A 75 1.73 2.30 -7.45
CA LEU A 75 1.18 3.56 -6.90
C LEU A 75 0.84 4.61 -7.98
N VAL A 76 0.10 4.19 -9.00
CA VAL A 76 -0.38 5.03 -10.11
C VAL A 76 -1.40 6.07 -9.62
N SER A 77 -1.59 7.15 -10.39
CA SER A 77 -2.57 8.18 -10.04
C SER A 77 -3.99 7.61 -10.05
N ARG A 78 -4.66 7.63 -8.90
CA ARG A 78 -6.05 7.18 -8.69
C ARG A 78 -6.64 7.88 -7.45
N PRO A 79 -7.97 7.87 -7.25
CA PRO A 79 -8.59 8.54 -6.10
C PRO A 79 -8.34 7.75 -4.81
N TYR A 80 -7.18 7.95 -4.20
CA TYR A 80 -6.88 7.38 -2.90
C TYR A 80 -7.71 8.05 -1.80
N THR A 81 -8.21 7.22 -0.90
CA THR A 81 -9.03 7.58 0.27
C THR A 81 -8.24 7.48 1.57
N SER A 82 -7.25 6.58 1.64
CA SER A 82 -6.45 6.41 2.84
C SER A 82 -5.11 5.74 2.58
N MET A 83 -4.15 5.99 3.47
CA MET A 83 -2.92 5.20 3.59
C MET A 83 -2.75 4.74 5.04
N THR A 84 -2.57 3.44 5.24
CA THR A 84 -2.32 2.84 6.56
C THR A 84 -0.90 2.31 6.64
N ILE A 85 -0.20 2.59 7.73
CA ILE A 85 1.06 1.96 8.11
C ILE A 85 0.83 1.14 9.39
N LYS A 86 1.22 -0.13 9.38
CA LYS A 86 1.08 -1.04 10.53
C LYS A 86 2.17 -2.10 10.57
N GLY A 87 2.19 -2.92 11.61
CA GLY A 87 3.17 -4.00 11.74
C GLY A 87 2.96 -4.84 13.00
N THR A 88 3.86 -5.78 13.26
CA THR A 88 3.75 -6.65 14.45
C THR A 88 3.79 -5.88 15.77
N ASN A 89 4.49 -4.73 15.80
CA ASN A 89 4.62 -3.88 17.00
C ASN A 89 3.48 -2.86 17.16
N ASN A 90 2.64 -2.69 16.13
CA ASN A 90 1.34 -2.03 16.22
C ASN A 90 0.40 -2.63 15.16
N PRO A 91 -0.36 -3.68 15.49
CA PRO A 91 -1.24 -4.36 14.54
C PRO A 91 -2.42 -3.51 14.06
N THR A 92 -2.88 -2.55 14.88
CA THR A 92 -3.92 -1.58 14.50
C THR A 92 -3.38 -0.60 13.46
N GLY A 93 -2.14 -0.16 13.65
CA GLY A 93 -1.48 0.80 12.78
C GLY A 93 -1.97 2.23 12.96
N ILE A 94 -1.54 3.07 12.04
CA ILE A 94 -1.91 4.49 11.92
C ILE A 94 -2.36 4.77 10.50
N THR A 95 -3.32 5.67 10.33
CA THR A 95 -3.94 5.92 9.02
C THR A 95 -3.98 7.41 8.72
N LEU A 96 -3.51 7.77 7.53
CA LEU A 96 -3.70 9.08 6.92
C LEU A 96 -4.99 9.05 6.11
N THR A 97 -5.89 10.00 6.36
CA THR A 97 -7.23 10.06 5.75
C THR A 97 -7.40 11.22 4.77
N ASN A 98 -6.49 12.19 4.79
CA ASN A 98 -6.52 13.30 3.83
C ASN A 98 -6.08 12.82 2.44
N SER A 99 -7.04 12.72 1.51
CA SER A 99 -6.83 12.17 0.15
C SER A 99 -5.76 12.92 -0.65
N ALA A 100 -5.64 14.24 -0.50
CA ALA A 100 -4.62 15.03 -1.20
C ALA A 100 -3.21 14.67 -0.70
N TYR A 101 -3.05 14.45 0.61
CA TYR A 101 -1.78 14.03 1.20
C TYR A 101 -1.45 12.57 0.88
N VAL A 102 -2.45 11.68 0.86
CA VAL A 102 -2.26 10.30 0.42
C VAL A 102 -1.78 10.24 -1.02
N LEU A 103 -2.42 11.00 -1.93
CA LEU A 103 -2.01 11.08 -3.33
C LEU A 103 -0.59 11.65 -3.48
N GLY A 104 -0.25 12.67 -2.69
CA GLY A 104 1.09 13.25 -2.65
C GLY A 104 2.15 12.22 -2.27
N LEU A 105 1.94 11.46 -1.20
CA LEU A 105 2.85 10.39 -0.76
C LEU A 105 2.94 9.25 -1.77
N ALA A 106 1.82 8.82 -2.34
CA ALA A 106 1.81 7.78 -3.39
C ALA A 106 2.63 8.20 -4.61
N THR A 107 2.43 9.45 -5.06
CA THR A 107 3.16 10.02 -6.19
C THR A 107 4.65 10.10 -5.88
N ALA A 108 5.01 10.63 -4.72
CA ALA A 108 6.40 10.77 -4.25
C ALA A 108 7.14 9.43 -4.21
N LEU A 109 6.49 8.39 -3.65
CA LEU A 109 7.04 7.04 -3.60
C LEU A 109 7.18 6.42 -4.99
N ARG A 110 6.23 6.65 -5.91
CA ARG A 110 6.32 6.10 -7.27
C ARG A 110 7.39 6.78 -8.11
N THR A 111 7.48 8.11 -8.03
CA THR A 111 8.35 8.91 -8.90
C THR A 111 9.72 9.17 -8.31
N ASN A 112 10.00 8.64 -7.10
CA ASN A 112 11.23 8.89 -6.38
C ASN A 112 11.50 10.39 -6.26
N THR A 113 10.53 11.10 -5.67
CA THR A 113 10.61 12.54 -5.38
C THR A 113 10.29 12.82 -3.91
N PRO A 114 10.85 13.86 -3.29
CA PRO A 114 10.54 14.21 -1.91
C PRO A 114 9.14 14.80 -1.78
N TYR A 115 8.48 14.56 -0.63
CA TYR A 115 7.18 15.13 -0.29
C TYR A 115 7.04 15.31 1.21
N GLY A 116 6.39 16.41 1.62
CA GLY A 116 6.21 16.76 3.03
C GLY A 116 7.43 17.43 3.66
N PRO A 117 7.46 17.55 5.01
CA PRO A 117 6.48 16.97 5.94
C PRO A 117 5.11 17.65 5.88
N VAL A 118 4.04 16.86 5.99
CA VAL A 118 2.66 17.35 6.18
C VAL A 118 2.08 16.78 7.47
N PHE A 119 1.41 17.62 8.27
CA PHE A 119 0.76 17.19 9.51
C PHE A 119 -0.69 16.80 9.25
N SER A 120 -1.06 15.55 9.54
CA SER A 120 -2.44 15.07 9.44
C SER A 120 -2.63 13.82 10.29
N ASP A 121 -3.83 13.64 10.82
CA ASP A 121 -4.22 12.47 11.62
C ASP A 121 -3.27 12.20 12.82
N GLY A 122 -2.64 13.26 13.36
CA GLY A 122 -1.74 13.20 14.51
C GLY A 122 -0.27 12.88 14.19
N TYR A 123 0.11 12.78 12.92
CA TYR A 123 1.48 12.42 12.50
C TYR A 123 2.04 13.38 11.45
N LEU A 124 3.38 13.44 11.35
CA LEU A 124 4.11 14.22 10.35
C LEU A 124 4.57 13.31 9.20
N TRP A 125 3.80 13.25 8.13
CA TRP A 125 4.04 12.36 7.00
C TRP A 125 5.03 12.97 6.03
N ALA A 126 6.06 12.20 5.67
CA ALA A 126 7.05 12.62 4.69
C ALA A 126 7.58 11.44 3.88
N VAL A 127 7.99 11.74 2.65
CA VAL A 127 8.80 10.88 1.79
C VAL A 127 10.06 11.63 1.42
N GLY A 128 11.22 10.99 1.50
CA GLY A 128 12.46 11.64 1.13
C GLY A 128 13.65 10.70 1.03
N LEU A 129 14.76 11.21 0.50
CA LEU A 129 15.94 10.41 0.18
C LEU A 129 16.71 10.02 1.45
N CYS A 130 17.08 8.74 1.56
CA CYS A 130 17.96 8.20 2.59
C CYS A 130 18.74 7.00 2.05
N GLY A 131 20.08 7.09 2.03
CA GLY A 131 20.94 5.99 1.55
C GLY A 131 20.72 5.62 0.07
N GLY A 132 20.33 6.58 -0.78
CA GLY A 132 20.09 6.36 -2.21
C GLY A 132 18.67 5.90 -2.57
N PHE A 133 17.80 5.68 -1.58
CA PHE A 133 16.42 5.26 -1.77
C PHE A 133 15.44 6.16 -1.00
N TYR A 134 14.15 6.09 -1.34
CA TYR A 134 13.13 6.91 -0.68
C TYR A 134 12.56 6.22 0.55
N GLU A 135 12.71 6.90 1.69
CA GLU A 135 12.10 6.60 2.98
C GLU A 135 10.65 7.09 3.03
N LEU A 136 9.78 6.34 3.70
CA LEU A 136 8.48 6.81 4.17
C LEU A 136 8.54 6.96 5.70
N THR A 137 8.23 8.15 6.24
CA THR A 137 8.25 8.40 7.68
C THR A 137 7.06 9.21 8.15
N THR A 138 6.76 9.07 9.44
CA THR A 138 5.68 9.77 10.17
C THR A 138 6.19 10.69 11.26
N THR A 139 7.52 10.85 11.34
CA THR A 139 8.21 11.72 12.30
C THR A 139 8.52 13.10 11.72
N GLY A 140 8.27 13.31 10.42
CA GLY A 140 8.64 14.50 9.66
C GLY A 140 10.14 14.70 9.40
N SER A 141 11.01 13.87 10.00
CA SER A 141 12.46 13.97 9.85
C SER A 141 12.98 12.81 9.00
N VAL A 142 13.28 13.10 7.74
CA VAL A 142 13.80 12.12 6.79
C VAL A 142 15.24 11.73 7.14
N CYS A 143 15.56 10.45 6.99
CA CYS A 143 16.88 9.87 7.20
C CYS A 143 17.44 10.02 8.64
N GLN A 144 16.55 10.07 9.63
CA GLN A 144 16.90 10.12 11.05
C GLN A 144 16.50 8.84 11.80
N CYS A 145 17.19 8.53 12.89
CA CYS A 145 16.88 7.39 13.75
C CYS A 145 15.80 7.75 14.79
N ASN A 146 14.67 8.29 14.37
CA ASN A 146 13.61 8.67 15.32
C ASN A 146 12.74 7.47 15.70
N THR A 147 12.07 7.59 16.85
CA THR A 147 11.03 6.65 17.26
C THR A 147 9.70 7.03 16.59
N GLY A 148 9.06 6.09 15.92
CA GLY A 148 7.79 6.32 15.23
C GLY A 148 7.52 5.24 14.19
N TYR A 149 7.00 5.65 13.03
CA TYR A 149 6.82 4.78 11.87
C TYR A 149 7.71 5.27 10.75
N THR A 150 8.71 4.48 10.43
CA THR A 150 9.68 4.75 9.35
C THR A 150 9.88 3.45 8.58
N LEU A 151 9.87 3.53 7.26
CA LEU A 151 10.15 2.41 6.37
C LEU A 151 11.25 2.81 5.40
N ARG A 152 12.32 2.01 5.36
CA ARG A 152 13.42 2.12 4.40
C ARG A 152 13.78 0.76 3.82
N PRO A 153 12.87 0.08 3.10
CA PRO A 153 13.11 -1.30 2.68
C PRO A 153 14.37 -1.52 1.84
N CYS A 154 14.90 -0.47 1.19
CA CYS A 154 16.08 -0.56 0.31
C CYS A 154 17.36 0.11 0.86
N ILE A 155 17.42 0.57 2.12
CA ILE A 155 18.53 1.41 2.63
C ILE A 155 19.95 0.79 2.54
N GLY A 156 20.09 -0.52 2.30
CA GLY A 156 21.42 -1.13 2.15
C GLY A 156 22.18 -1.33 3.46
N ASN A 157 21.51 -1.20 4.60
CA ASN A 157 22.03 -1.53 5.93
C ASN A 157 20.90 -2.00 6.87
N GLY A 158 21.20 -2.16 8.17
CA GLY A 158 20.24 -2.61 9.19
C GLY A 158 19.28 -1.55 9.72
N ASN A 159 19.30 -0.31 9.19
CA ASN A 159 18.45 0.80 9.63
C ASN A 159 17.19 0.93 8.78
N TRP A 160 16.59 -0.21 8.43
CA TRP A 160 15.45 -0.33 7.53
C TRP A 160 14.14 0.28 8.07
N GLY A 161 14.16 0.85 9.28
CA GLY A 161 13.05 1.59 9.86
C GLY A 161 12.65 1.06 11.23
N ALA A 162 11.39 1.32 11.61
CA ALA A 162 10.59 0.51 12.51
C ALA A 162 9.12 0.96 12.45
N ILE A 163 8.21 0.07 12.83
CA ILE A 163 6.81 0.39 13.15
C ILE A 163 6.71 0.54 14.66
N ASN A 164 6.24 1.70 15.12
CA ASN A 164 6.10 2.00 16.55
C ASN A 164 7.39 1.72 17.34
N GLY A 165 8.53 2.18 16.82
CA GLY A 165 9.84 1.86 17.39
C GLY A 165 10.96 2.75 16.84
N HIS A 166 12.17 2.54 17.36
CA HIS A 166 13.37 3.27 16.95
C HIS A 166 13.83 2.82 15.55
N ALA A 167 14.02 3.75 14.61
CA ALA A 167 14.20 3.42 13.19
C ALA A 167 15.55 2.78 12.79
N CYS A 168 16.52 2.72 13.72
CA CYS A 168 17.87 2.21 13.48
C CYS A 168 18.16 1.07 14.44
N GLY A 169 18.80 -0.01 13.95
CA GLY A 169 19.04 -1.21 14.76
C GLY A 169 17.75 -1.84 15.31
N ALA A 170 16.64 -1.74 14.56
CA ALA A 170 15.34 -2.19 15.02
C ALA A 170 15.28 -3.72 15.24
N SER A 171 14.46 -4.13 16.21
CA SER A 171 14.12 -5.53 16.44
C SER A 171 13.32 -6.11 15.27
N SER A 172 13.43 -7.42 15.05
CA SER A 172 12.69 -8.11 13.99
C SER A 172 11.18 -7.81 14.06
N GLN A 173 10.57 -7.50 12.92
CA GLN A 173 9.16 -7.18 12.82
C GLN A 173 8.65 -7.32 11.38
N THR A 174 7.34 -7.50 11.21
CA THR A 174 6.70 -7.34 9.90
C THR A 174 6.17 -5.93 9.77
N MET A 175 6.47 -5.28 8.65
CA MET A 175 6.01 -3.93 8.33
C MET A 175 5.08 -3.98 7.14
N THR A 176 3.96 -3.24 7.22
CA THR A 176 2.90 -3.24 6.22
C THR A 176 2.50 -1.81 5.88
N VAL A 177 2.36 -1.53 4.58
CA VAL A 177 1.81 -0.27 4.04
C VAL A 177 0.64 -0.61 3.12
N ILE A 178 -0.47 0.11 3.27
CA ILE A 178 -1.69 -0.12 2.50
C ILE A 178 -2.19 1.21 1.97
N PHE A 179 -2.30 1.34 0.65
CA PHE A 179 -3.01 2.44 0.00
C PHE A 179 -4.38 1.95 -0.47
N ARG A 180 -5.43 2.72 -0.20
CA ARG A 180 -6.81 2.46 -0.68
C ARG A 180 -7.26 3.59 -1.55
#